data_AF-A0A2H6GLK7-F1
#
_entry.id   AF-A0A2H6GLK7-F1
#
_cell.length_a   1.000
_cell.length_b   1.000
_cell.length_c   1.000
_cell.angle_alpha   90.00
_cell.angle_beta   90.00
_cell.angle_gamma   90.00
#
_symmetry.space_group_name_H-M   'P 1'
#
loop_
_entity.id
_entity.type
_entity.pdbx_description
1 polymer ?
#
loop_
_entity_poly.entity_id
_entity_poly.type
_entity_poly.pdbx_seq_one_letter_code
_entity_poly.pdbx_strand_id
1 'polypeptide(L)'
;MTCGKTTIFTMALIAIIAIGAPARLLAGPVEDAKKLQESGDYQAAYDILSAAGKDLDHRLDRNTSSIKGQISALGRVNNTDEMRRIKAKNDQLLAERKNIRARQTKVNNALEEISSTMEYLPYKEKDTMEAYSQFIKKHPDSPFGSAAESRMRDLQFAPYKKSGAPDGLQEFIARYPENPHVPEAQKILGEAIFESYKNKGTPEAMDEYLSKYPDSTHTAEAKVLLVSFQYEPYKQRDTTEGYSEFLSKYPDNPNTDEARARMEELQFAPYKEMNTVEGYQEFIARYPNNPFFDEAKKSLDDLQYQPYQERNTAEQYAVFLKKYPDNLHAGGAKTRMDELQYEPFKEMNTIDGYEEFIASYPENTHVEEATFVIEDLEYAPFEEDGSRKALEDFIENFPTNRHVQDARTALQGLEAAQPAPAGTTQ
;
A
#
# COMPACT_ATOMS: atom_id res chain seq x y z
N MET A 1 44.94 67.55 -31.82
CA MET A 1 44.61 66.13 -31.57
C MET A 1 44.55 65.94 -30.07
N THR A 2 43.44 65.38 -29.61
CA THR A 2 42.88 65.48 -28.27
C THR A 2 43.78 64.91 -27.17
N CYS A 3 44.40 65.82 -26.42
CA CYS A 3 44.89 65.58 -25.07
C CYS A 3 44.72 66.90 -24.30
N GLY A 4 44.10 66.86 -23.12
CA GLY A 4 44.20 67.95 -22.14
C GLY A 4 42.95 68.24 -21.32
N LYS A 5 43.14 68.25 -19.99
CA LYS A 5 42.97 69.40 -19.05
C LYS A 5 42.41 68.92 -17.69
N THR A 6 43.15 69.07 -16.57
CA THR A 6 43.31 70.27 -15.68
C THR A 6 42.27 70.33 -14.55
N THR A 7 42.70 69.91 -13.35
CA THR A 7 42.74 70.63 -12.03
C THR A 7 41.57 71.53 -11.55
N ILE A 8 41.17 71.40 -10.25
CA ILE A 8 41.15 72.43 -9.15
C ILE A 8 40.04 72.23 -8.08
N PHE A 9 40.46 72.14 -6.80
CA PHE A 9 39.88 72.57 -5.49
C PHE A 9 38.44 72.17 -5.06
N THR A 10 38.12 71.86 -3.80
CA THR A 10 38.32 72.67 -2.57
C THR A 10 38.36 71.85 -1.25
N MET A 11 39.08 72.42 -0.27
CA MET A 11 39.12 72.09 1.16
C MET A 11 37.87 72.57 1.94
N ALA A 12 37.55 71.88 3.05
CA ALA A 12 37.23 72.45 4.38
C ALA A 12 37.19 71.28 5.40
N LEU A 13 38.22 71.05 6.22
CA LEU A 13 38.51 71.71 7.51
C LEU A 13 37.36 71.64 8.53
N ILE A 14 37.31 70.56 9.33
CA ILE A 14 36.87 70.64 10.73
C ILE A 14 37.84 69.80 11.56
N ALA A 15 38.90 70.45 12.04
CA ALA A 15 39.53 70.08 13.28
C ALA A 15 38.58 70.49 14.41
N ILE A 16 37.98 69.53 15.10
CA ILE A 16 37.55 69.73 16.49
C ILE A 16 38.41 68.79 17.33
N ILE A 17 39.43 69.38 17.93
CA ILE A 17 39.96 68.95 19.20
C ILE A 17 38.79 69.03 20.18
N ALA A 18 38.07 67.93 20.37
CA ALA A 18 37.10 67.79 21.44
C ALA A 18 37.81 67.18 22.65
N ILE A 19 38.52 68.02 23.38
CA ILE A 19 38.57 67.88 24.84
C ILE A 19 37.14 68.17 25.30
N GLY A 20 36.32 67.12 25.35
CA GLY A 20 34.91 67.21 25.66
C GLY A 20 34.49 65.92 26.36
N ALA A 21 34.01 66.08 27.59
CA ALA A 21 33.66 65.02 28.53
C ALA A 21 32.92 63.83 27.86
N PRO A 22 33.16 62.58 28.29
CA PRO A 22 32.41 61.45 27.76
C PRO A 22 30.93 61.66 28.06
N ALA A 23 30.13 61.54 27.01
CA ALA A 23 28.68 61.51 27.05
C ALA A 23 28.23 60.44 28.05
N ARG A 24 27.95 60.90 29.27
CA ARG A 24 27.35 60.11 30.35
C ARG A 24 25.86 60.04 30.07
N LEU A 25 25.44 59.09 29.26
CA LEU A 25 24.06 58.64 29.26
C LEU A 25 23.98 57.15 28.92
N LEU A 26 23.38 56.43 29.88
CA LEU A 26 22.72 55.12 29.76
C LEU A 26 23.55 53.88 30.12
N ALA A 27 23.54 53.60 31.44
CA ALA A 27 23.90 52.36 32.12
C ALA A 27 25.36 52.26 32.61
N GLY A 28 25.64 51.35 33.57
CA GLY A 28 26.97 51.22 34.16
C GLY A 28 27.98 50.58 33.18
N PRO A 29 29.28 50.53 33.51
CA PRO A 29 30.30 49.97 32.62
C PRO A 29 30.02 48.51 32.19
N VAL A 30 29.27 47.76 32.99
CA VAL A 30 28.80 46.40 32.65
C VAL A 30 27.75 46.41 31.54
N GLU A 31 26.75 47.28 31.61
CA GLU A 31 25.76 47.41 30.53
C GLU A 31 26.34 48.01 29.25
N ASP A 32 27.29 48.95 29.36
CA ASP A 32 27.97 49.49 28.18
C ASP A 32 28.79 48.41 27.48
N ALA A 33 29.53 47.60 28.25
CA ALA A 33 30.24 46.44 27.72
C ALA A 33 29.28 45.41 27.08
N LYS A 34 28.11 45.19 27.69
CA LYS A 34 27.09 44.30 27.12
C LYS A 34 26.58 44.78 25.76
N LYS A 35 26.31 46.07 25.58
CA LYS A 35 25.93 46.63 24.27
C LYS A 35 27.02 46.43 23.23
N LEU A 36 28.28 46.60 23.62
CA LEU A 36 29.43 46.39 22.73
C LEU A 36 29.58 44.91 22.34
N GLN A 37 29.36 44.00 23.28
CA GLN A 37 29.30 42.56 23.04
C GLN A 37 28.19 42.21 22.05
N GLU A 38 26.99 42.79 22.20
CA GLU A 38 25.86 42.61 21.27
C GLU A 38 26.20 43.12 19.86
N SER A 39 27.03 44.17 19.74
CA SER A 39 27.55 44.64 18.45
C SER A 39 28.78 43.87 17.93
N GLY A 40 29.29 42.90 18.69
CA GLY A 40 30.46 42.09 18.33
C GLY A 40 31.82 42.75 18.60
N ASP A 41 31.87 43.90 19.28
CA ASP A 41 33.12 44.59 19.65
C ASP A 41 33.60 44.14 21.03
N TYR A 42 34.03 42.88 21.10
CA TYR A 42 34.47 42.24 22.35
C TYR A 42 35.73 42.90 22.93
N GLN A 43 36.62 43.44 22.10
CA GLN A 43 37.83 44.12 22.56
C GLN A 43 37.48 45.45 23.24
N ALA A 44 36.60 46.28 22.64
CA ALA A 44 36.15 47.51 23.29
C ALA A 44 35.37 47.22 24.58
N ALA A 45 34.57 46.16 24.59
CA ALA A 45 33.85 45.72 25.79
C ALA A 45 34.82 45.33 26.92
N TYR A 46 35.87 44.56 26.61
CA TYR A 46 36.94 44.20 27.54
C TYR A 46 37.68 45.43 28.07
N ASP A 47 38.05 46.37 27.19
CA ASP A 47 38.80 47.57 27.55
C ASP A 47 38.02 48.47 28.53
N ILE A 48 36.71 48.65 28.30
CA ILE A 48 35.83 49.41 29.21
C ILE A 48 35.75 48.75 30.59
N LEU A 49 35.54 47.43 30.63
CA LEU A 49 35.47 46.70 31.89
C LEU A 49 36.81 46.70 32.63
N SER A 50 37.93 46.56 31.91
CA SER A 50 39.28 46.56 32.48
C SER A 50 39.62 47.93 33.08
N ALA A 51 39.26 49.01 32.38
CA ALA A 51 39.39 50.38 32.90
C ALA A 51 38.49 50.61 34.12
N ALA A 52 37.24 50.11 34.10
CA ALA A 52 36.32 50.21 35.22
C ALA A 52 36.81 49.42 36.45
N GLY A 53 37.40 48.25 36.25
CA GLY A 53 38.04 47.46 37.32
C GLY A 53 39.15 48.24 38.00
N LYS A 54 40.08 48.81 37.22
CA LYS A 54 41.19 49.64 37.73
C LYS A 54 40.71 50.88 38.49
N ASP A 55 39.66 51.57 38.02
CA ASP A 55 39.07 52.68 38.77
C ASP A 55 38.49 52.23 40.11
N LEU A 56 37.79 51.10 40.13
CA LEU A 56 37.22 50.54 41.36
C LEU A 56 38.31 50.13 42.36
N ASP A 57 39.42 49.58 41.91
CA ASP A 57 40.60 49.28 42.73
C ASP A 57 41.18 50.55 43.37
N HIS A 58 41.44 51.59 42.55
CA HIS A 58 41.93 52.88 43.05
C HIS A 58 40.96 53.54 44.03
N ARG A 59 39.65 53.39 43.83
CA ARG A 59 38.62 53.86 44.76
C ARG A 59 38.62 53.07 46.07
N LEU A 60 38.80 51.75 46.00
CA LEU A 60 38.90 50.89 47.17
C LEU A 60 40.14 51.21 48.01
N ASP A 61 41.27 51.51 47.37
CA ASP A 61 42.51 51.91 48.03
C ASP A 61 42.40 53.27 48.71
N ARG A 62 41.79 54.25 48.04
CA ARG A 62 41.50 55.57 48.63
C ARG A 62 40.53 55.46 49.81
N ASN A 63 39.47 54.67 49.68
CA ASN A 63 38.52 54.42 50.76
C ASN A 63 39.23 53.75 51.95
N THR A 64 40.07 52.74 51.70
CA THR A 64 40.88 52.06 52.73
C THR A 64 41.82 53.03 53.43
N SER A 65 42.48 53.91 52.69
CA SER A 65 43.37 54.95 53.24
C SER A 65 42.60 55.97 54.08
N SER A 66 41.41 56.36 53.66
CA SER A 66 40.52 57.28 54.38
C SER A 66 40.03 56.68 55.71
N ILE A 67 39.67 55.38 55.71
CA ILE A 67 39.32 54.64 56.94
C ILE A 67 40.52 54.58 57.89
N LYS A 68 41.72 54.24 57.41
CA LYS A 68 42.95 54.23 58.22
C LYS A 68 43.25 55.60 58.83
N GLY A 69 43.10 56.67 58.05
CA GLY A 69 43.25 58.03 58.52
C GLY A 69 42.26 58.40 59.63
N GLN A 70 40.99 58.00 59.49
CA GLN A 70 39.95 58.25 60.50
C GLN A 70 40.16 57.44 61.78
N ILE A 71 40.58 56.18 61.68
CA ILE A 71 40.96 55.37 62.86
C ILE A 71 42.14 56.02 63.60
N SER A 72 43.13 56.51 62.86
CA SER A 72 44.29 57.20 63.43
C SER A 72 43.90 58.52 64.12
N ALA A 73 42.94 59.24 63.56
CA ALA A 73 42.38 60.46 64.16
C ALA A 73 41.58 60.15 65.43
N LEU A 74 40.80 59.07 65.45
CA LEU A 74 40.00 58.64 66.62
C LEU A 74 40.87 58.39 67.86
N GLY A 75 42.10 57.90 67.68
CA GLY A 75 43.08 57.73 68.76
C GLY A 75 43.65 59.02 69.36
N ARG A 76 43.32 60.20 68.81
CA ARG A 76 43.82 61.53 69.24
C ARG A 76 42.73 62.47 69.76
N VAL A 77 41.47 62.03 69.81
CA VAL A 77 40.32 62.89 70.15
C VAL A 77 39.93 62.74 71.62
N ASN A 78 39.73 63.88 72.31
CA ASN A 78 39.34 63.93 73.72
C ASN A 78 37.92 64.51 73.97
N ASN A 79 37.10 64.74 72.93
CA ASN A 79 35.70 65.19 73.06
C ASN A 79 34.71 64.30 72.28
N THR A 80 33.57 64.02 72.92
CA THR A 80 32.47 63.16 72.46
C THR A 80 31.87 63.56 71.11
N ASP A 81 31.77 64.87 70.80
CA ASP A 81 31.15 65.33 69.55
C ASP A 81 32.02 65.03 68.32
N GLU A 82 33.33 65.16 68.45
CA GLU A 82 34.29 64.86 67.39
C GLU A 82 34.39 63.34 67.16
N MET A 83 34.31 62.54 68.22
CA MET A 83 34.21 61.08 68.14
C MET A 83 32.93 60.64 67.39
N ARG A 84 31.78 61.28 67.67
CA ARG A 84 30.52 60.99 66.97
C ARG A 84 30.61 61.31 65.47
N ARG A 85 31.27 62.42 65.10
CA ARG A 85 31.49 62.80 63.69
C ARG A 85 32.41 61.82 62.97
N ILE A 86 33.50 61.39 63.60
CA ILE A 86 34.42 60.38 63.02
C ILE A 86 33.70 59.05 62.84
N LYS A 87 32.89 58.62 63.83
CA LYS A 87 32.11 57.38 63.73
C LYS A 87 31.11 57.42 62.56
N ALA A 88 30.32 58.48 62.44
CA ALA A 88 29.37 58.64 61.33
C ALA A 88 30.07 58.62 59.96
N LYS A 89 31.25 59.24 59.86
CA LYS A 89 32.05 59.25 58.63
C LYS A 89 32.65 57.87 58.32
N ASN A 90 33.06 57.10 59.33
CA ASN A 90 33.50 55.72 59.16
C ASN A 90 32.35 54.81 58.70
N ASP A 91 31.15 54.96 59.26
CA ASP A 91 29.96 54.20 58.84
C ASP A 91 29.62 54.48 57.36
N GLN A 92 29.71 55.75 56.94
CA GLN A 92 29.55 56.14 55.54
C GLN A 92 30.63 55.50 54.64
N LEU A 93 31.89 55.51 55.05
CA LEU A 93 32.98 54.89 54.29
C LEU A 93 32.84 53.37 54.19
N LEU A 94 32.34 52.70 55.22
CA LEU A 94 32.07 51.26 55.21
C LEU A 94 30.91 50.91 54.27
N ALA A 95 29.84 51.72 54.26
CA ALA A 95 28.75 51.58 53.29
C ALA A 95 29.24 51.79 51.85
N GLU A 96 30.08 52.79 51.62
CA GLU A 96 30.72 53.04 50.33
C GLU A 96 31.61 51.86 49.92
N ARG A 97 32.45 51.35 50.82
CA ARG A 97 33.32 50.18 50.59
C ARG A 97 32.53 48.95 50.16
N LYS A 98 31.37 48.72 50.81
CA LYS A 98 30.46 47.63 50.44
C LYS A 98 29.93 47.79 49.01
N ASN A 99 29.56 49.00 48.61
CA ASN A 99 29.09 49.29 47.25
C ASN A 99 30.21 49.13 46.22
N ILE A 100 31.42 49.65 46.51
CA ILE A 100 32.60 49.48 45.63
C ILE A 100 32.88 48.00 45.41
N ARG A 101 32.93 47.19 46.48
CA ARG A 101 33.14 45.74 46.38
C ARG A 101 32.05 45.04 45.57
N ALA A 102 30.77 45.38 45.80
CA ALA A 102 29.68 44.79 45.03
C ALA A 102 29.78 45.11 43.53
N ARG A 103 30.17 46.34 43.17
CA ARG A 103 30.43 46.72 41.77
C ARG A 103 31.64 46.01 41.20
N GLN A 104 32.70 45.88 41.99
CA GLN A 104 33.92 45.19 41.59
C GLN A 104 33.65 43.71 41.28
N THR A 105 32.87 43.02 42.11
CA THR A 105 32.45 41.64 41.80
C THR A 105 31.69 41.57 40.48
N LYS A 106 30.75 42.49 40.22
CA LYS A 106 30.02 42.51 38.93
C LYS A 106 30.94 42.75 37.74
N VAL A 107 31.87 43.69 37.85
CA VAL A 107 32.85 43.98 36.79
C VAL A 107 33.79 42.80 36.56
N ASN A 108 34.28 42.16 37.63
CA ASN A 108 35.17 41.01 37.52
C ASN A 108 34.47 39.80 36.86
N ASN A 109 33.23 39.52 37.24
CA ASN A 109 32.46 38.44 36.61
C ASN A 109 32.22 38.73 35.12
N ALA A 110 31.88 39.97 34.77
CA ALA A 110 31.69 40.38 33.37
C ALA A 110 33.01 40.33 32.58
N LEU A 111 34.15 40.67 33.20
CA LEU A 111 35.47 40.53 32.59
C LEU A 111 35.78 39.07 32.29
N GLU A 112 35.54 38.17 33.25
CA GLU A 112 35.78 36.73 33.09
C GLU A 112 34.92 36.15 31.96
N GLU A 113 33.65 36.56 31.86
CA GLU A 113 32.74 36.17 30.78
C GLU A 113 33.23 36.64 29.41
N ILE A 114 33.61 37.92 29.28
CA ILE A 114 34.10 38.49 28.01
C ILE A 114 35.44 37.87 27.62
N SER A 115 36.37 37.71 28.57
CA SER A 115 37.65 37.05 28.32
C SER A 115 37.47 35.61 27.85
N SER A 116 36.62 34.83 28.52
CA SER A 116 36.30 33.46 28.10
C SER A 116 35.68 33.43 26.71
N THR A 117 34.84 34.41 26.37
CA THR A 117 34.21 34.51 25.05
C THR A 117 35.25 34.82 23.98
N MET A 118 36.12 35.80 24.22
CA MET A 118 37.22 36.16 23.32
C MET A 118 38.20 35.00 23.10
N GLU A 119 38.43 34.16 24.11
CA GLU A 119 39.24 32.95 23.97
C GLU A 119 38.57 31.91 23.06
N TYR A 120 37.24 31.80 23.09
CA TYR A 120 36.49 30.81 22.31
C TYR A 120 36.27 31.23 20.84
N LEU A 121 36.07 32.53 20.57
CA LEU A 121 35.71 33.05 19.24
C LEU A 121 36.62 32.57 18.09
N PRO A 122 37.96 32.60 18.20
CA PRO A 122 38.84 32.17 17.11
C PRO A 122 38.69 30.69 16.73
N TYR A 123 38.26 29.85 17.68
CA TYR A 123 38.00 28.43 17.41
C TYR A 123 36.63 28.23 16.79
N LYS A 124 35.63 28.97 17.30
CA LYS A 124 34.27 29.01 16.74
C LYS A 124 34.25 29.47 15.28
N GLU A 125 35.06 30.46 14.92
CA GLU A 125 35.15 30.99 13.55
C GLU A 125 35.78 30.01 12.56
N LYS A 126 36.75 29.20 13.01
CA LYS A 126 37.36 28.15 12.18
C LYS A 126 36.39 27.00 11.93
N ASP A 127 35.59 26.66 12.93
CA ASP A 127 34.57 25.62 12.89
C ASP A 127 35.09 24.26 12.39
N THR A 128 36.26 23.84 12.87
CA THR A 128 36.85 22.53 12.54
C THR A 128 37.00 21.64 13.78
N MET A 129 37.05 20.32 13.57
CA MET A 129 37.29 19.37 14.65
C MET A 129 38.61 19.65 15.37
N GLU A 130 39.67 19.99 14.63
CA GLU A 130 40.99 20.30 15.18
C GLU A 130 40.95 21.57 16.02
N ALA A 131 40.19 22.58 15.60
CA ALA A 131 40.05 23.83 16.35
C ALA A 131 39.36 23.57 17.71
N TYR A 132 38.21 22.90 17.73
CA TYR A 132 37.52 22.60 18.98
C TYR A 132 38.29 21.63 19.87
N SER A 133 38.96 20.62 19.29
CA SER A 133 39.83 19.72 20.04
C SER A 133 40.98 20.46 20.73
N GLN A 134 41.62 21.41 20.02
CA GLN A 134 42.65 22.26 20.60
C GLN A 134 42.10 23.17 21.70
N PHE A 135 40.90 23.73 21.51
CA PHE A 135 40.25 24.57 22.52
C PHE A 135 39.99 23.79 23.82
N ILE A 136 39.35 22.62 23.73
CA ILE A 136 39.03 21.76 24.88
C ILE A 136 40.32 21.37 25.62
N LYS A 137 41.41 21.09 24.89
CA LYS A 137 42.69 20.74 25.49
C LYS A 137 43.38 21.92 26.19
N LYS A 138 43.29 23.13 25.63
CA LYS A 138 43.97 24.33 26.14
C LYS A 138 43.18 25.04 27.25
N HIS A 139 41.86 24.95 27.23
CA HIS A 139 40.96 25.65 28.14
C HIS A 139 39.97 24.67 28.80
N PRO A 140 40.44 23.68 29.60
CA PRO A 140 39.60 22.63 30.17
C PRO A 140 38.51 23.15 31.12
N ASP A 141 38.77 24.28 31.79
CA ASP A 141 37.84 24.90 32.74
C ASP A 141 36.93 25.97 32.08
N SER A 142 37.00 26.13 30.74
CA SER A 142 36.22 27.14 30.05
C SER A 142 34.72 26.83 30.09
N PRO A 143 33.84 27.84 30.30
CA PRO A 143 32.39 27.64 30.21
C PRO A 143 31.91 27.22 28.81
N PHE A 144 32.74 27.37 27.77
CA PHE A 144 32.43 26.94 26.41
C PHE A 144 32.87 25.51 26.09
N GLY A 145 33.47 24.77 27.05
CA GLY A 145 33.96 23.40 26.84
C GLY A 145 32.89 22.46 26.25
N SER A 146 31.71 22.41 26.87
CA SER A 146 30.61 21.56 26.40
C SER A 146 30.07 21.97 25.03
N ALA A 147 30.03 23.28 24.75
CA ALA A 147 29.58 23.79 23.45
C ALA A 147 30.57 23.43 22.33
N ALA A 148 31.87 23.58 22.59
CA ALA A 148 32.94 23.17 21.70
C ALA A 148 32.92 21.66 21.45
N GLU A 149 32.71 20.86 22.50
CA GLU A 149 32.62 19.41 22.41
C GLU A 149 31.41 18.97 21.58
N SER A 150 30.22 19.54 21.86
CA SER A 150 29.02 19.26 21.07
C SER A 150 29.26 19.57 19.59
N ARG A 151 29.79 20.76 19.28
CA ARG A 151 30.04 21.15 17.88
C ARG A 151 31.08 20.26 17.20
N MET A 152 32.12 19.86 17.91
CA MET A 152 33.10 18.90 17.41
C MET A 152 32.45 17.54 17.07
N ARG A 153 31.57 17.03 17.93
CA ARG A 153 30.85 15.77 17.70
C ARG A 153 29.86 15.87 16.52
N ASP A 154 29.22 17.01 16.31
CA ASP A 154 28.41 17.28 15.11
C ASP A 154 29.26 17.22 13.84
N LEU A 155 30.43 17.86 13.86
CA LEU A 155 31.37 17.90 12.73
C LEU A 155 31.96 16.51 12.41
N GLN A 156 32.16 15.67 13.44
CA GLN A 156 32.56 14.27 13.25
C GLN A 156 31.50 13.48 12.47
N PHE A 157 30.21 13.72 12.73
CA PHE A 157 29.12 12.97 12.10
C PHE A 157 28.72 13.50 10.72
N ALA A 158 28.80 14.81 10.51
CA ALA A 158 28.38 15.50 9.28
C ALA A 158 28.80 14.82 7.95
N PRO A 159 30.07 14.38 7.74
CA PRO A 159 30.45 13.73 6.48
C PRO A 159 29.75 12.39 6.27
N TYR A 160 29.57 11.60 7.34
CA TYR A 160 28.92 10.29 7.27
C TYR A 160 27.42 10.45 6.98
N LYS A 161 26.75 11.36 7.69
CA LYS A 161 25.35 11.72 7.44
C LYS A 161 25.12 12.19 6.01
N LYS A 162 26.03 13.01 5.47
CA LYS A 162 25.93 13.50 4.10
C LYS A 162 26.08 12.38 3.07
N SER A 163 26.97 11.42 3.31
CA SER A 163 27.16 10.29 2.38
C SER A 163 25.98 9.31 2.41
N GLY A 164 25.44 9.03 3.61
CA GLY A 164 24.45 7.97 3.83
C GLY A 164 24.95 6.56 3.50
N ALA A 165 26.23 6.37 3.17
CA ALA A 165 26.76 5.09 2.73
C ALA A 165 26.86 4.10 3.90
N PRO A 166 26.41 2.84 3.74
CA PRO A 166 26.46 1.84 4.81
C PRO A 166 27.84 1.68 5.44
N ASP A 167 28.88 1.51 4.62
CA ASP A 167 30.26 1.33 5.09
C ASP A 167 30.77 2.53 5.90
N GLY A 168 30.45 3.74 5.47
CA GLY A 168 30.81 4.97 6.17
C GLY A 168 30.09 5.10 7.51
N LEU A 169 28.80 4.79 7.57
CA LEU A 169 28.03 4.83 8.82
C LEU A 169 28.50 3.75 9.81
N GLN A 170 28.87 2.56 9.33
CA GLN A 170 29.52 1.53 10.14
C GLN A 170 30.87 2.00 10.69
N GLU A 171 31.70 2.65 9.86
CA GLU A 171 32.96 3.23 10.30
C GLU A 171 32.73 4.28 11.40
N PHE A 172 31.75 5.18 11.23
CA PHE A 172 31.42 6.19 12.24
C PHE A 172 31.03 5.57 13.58
N ILE A 173 30.14 4.58 13.57
CA ILE A 173 29.68 3.89 14.78
C ILE A 173 30.86 3.18 15.48
N ALA A 174 31.73 2.53 14.71
CA ALA A 174 32.90 1.84 15.27
C ALA A 174 33.96 2.80 15.82
N ARG A 175 34.16 3.93 15.14
CA ARG A 175 35.20 4.92 15.46
C ARG A 175 34.79 5.87 16.59
N TYR A 176 33.50 6.16 16.73
CA TYR A 176 32.96 7.11 17.70
C TYR A 176 31.76 6.55 18.48
N PRO A 177 31.91 5.46 19.24
CA PRO A 177 30.80 4.78 19.92
C PRO A 177 30.08 5.66 20.97
N GLU A 178 30.77 6.64 21.55
CA GLU A 178 30.23 7.59 22.54
C GLU A 178 29.66 8.88 21.91
N ASN A 179 29.63 8.98 20.58
CA ASN A 179 29.08 10.15 19.90
C ASN A 179 27.53 10.14 20.00
N PRO A 180 26.87 11.25 20.41
CA PRO A 180 25.42 11.32 20.56
C PRO A 180 24.63 11.02 19.29
N HIS A 181 25.26 11.09 18.12
CA HIS A 181 24.64 10.75 16.83
C HIS A 181 24.70 9.26 16.49
N VAL A 182 25.28 8.38 17.32
CA VAL A 182 25.32 6.93 17.05
C VAL A 182 23.92 6.34 16.80
N PRO A 183 22.86 6.65 17.61
CA PRO A 183 21.51 6.17 17.33
C PRO A 183 20.95 6.68 15.99
N GLU A 184 21.24 7.93 15.62
CA GLU A 184 20.85 8.49 14.33
C GLU A 184 21.58 7.80 13.18
N ALA A 185 22.89 7.56 13.32
CA ALA A 185 23.70 6.84 12.34
C ALA A 185 23.21 5.40 12.16
N GLN A 186 22.83 4.70 13.24
CA GLN A 186 22.25 3.36 13.19
C GLN A 186 20.93 3.35 12.41
N LYS A 187 20.08 4.37 12.62
CA LYS A 187 18.83 4.51 11.86
C LYS A 187 19.10 4.71 10.37
N ILE A 188 19.99 5.63 10.01
CA ILE A 188 20.35 5.88 8.60
C ILE A 188 20.98 4.64 7.97
N LEU A 189 21.80 3.90 8.74
CA LEU A 189 22.43 2.67 8.29
C LEU A 189 21.40 1.59 7.99
N GLY A 190 20.43 1.37 8.88
CA GLY A 190 19.35 0.40 8.68
C GLY A 190 18.55 0.68 7.40
N GLU A 191 18.18 1.94 7.18
CA GLU A 191 17.49 2.40 5.96
C GLU A 191 18.36 2.17 4.71
N ALA A 192 19.63 2.60 4.74
CA ALA A 192 20.54 2.48 3.61
C ALA A 192 20.83 1.02 3.23
N ILE A 193 20.95 0.13 4.22
CA ILE A 193 21.07 -1.32 3.98
C ILE A 193 19.81 -1.83 3.31
N PHE A 194 18.62 -1.54 3.86
CA PHE A 194 17.37 -2.01 3.29
C PHE A 194 17.19 -1.54 1.84
N GLU A 195 17.40 -0.25 1.57
CA GLU A 195 17.32 0.32 0.23
C GLU A 195 18.35 -0.31 -0.73
N SER A 196 19.55 -0.65 -0.27
CA SER A 196 20.53 -1.38 -1.09
C SER A 196 20.02 -2.76 -1.54
N TYR A 197 19.37 -3.51 -0.64
CA TYR A 197 18.79 -4.81 -0.98
C TYR A 197 17.55 -4.66 -1.86
N LYS A 198 16.67 -3.70 -1.55
CA LYS A 198 15.45 -3.41 -2.31
C LYS A 198 15.75 -3.05 -3.76
N ASN A 199 16.77 -2.22 -4.00
CA ASN A 199 17.17 -1.79 -5.34
C ASN A 199 17.76 -2.92 -6.21
N LYS A 200 18.16 -4.06 -5.63
CA LYS A 200 18.51 -5.25 -6.44
C LYS A 200 17.30 -5.83 -7.15
N GLY A 201 16.10 -5.69 -6.58
CA GLY A 201 14.85 -6.10 -7.22
C GLY A 201 14.71 -7.61 -7.41
N THR A 202 15.38 -8.43 -6.59
CA THR A 202 15.33 -9.90 -6.70
C THR A 202 14.83 -10.57 -5.42
N PRO A 203 14.17 -11.74 -5.52
CA PRO A 203 13.82 -12.55 -4.36
C PRO A 203 15.02 -12.90 -3.49
N GLU A 204 16.14 -13.27 -4.11
CA GLU A 204 17.36 -13.69 -3.41
C GLU A 204 17.93 -12.56 -2.54
N ALA A 205 17.81 -11.31 -2.99
CA ALA A 205 18.21 -10.15 -2.19
C ALA A 205 17.31 -9.96 -0.96
N MET A 206 15.99 -10.13 -1.10
CA MET A 206 15.06 -10.01 0.03
C MET A 206 15.25 -11.16 1.03
N ASP A 207 15.48 -12.38 0.56
CA ASP A 207 15.79 -13.54 1.42
C ASP A 207 17.10 -13.32 2.19
N GLU A 208 18.15 -12.83 1.52
CA GLU A 208 19.41 -12.51 2.17
C GLU A 208 19.23 -11.40 3.23
N TYR A 209 18.43 -10.38 2.94
CA TYR A 209 18.11 -9.31 3.88
C TYR A 209 17.37 -9.85 5.11
N LEU A 210 16.30 -10.63 4.91
CA LEU A 210 15.49 -11.21 5.99
C LEU A 210 16.29 -12.18 6.87
N SER A 211 17.27 -12.87 6.28
CA SER A 211 18.18 -13.75 7.01
C SER A 211 19.19 -12.98 7.86
N LYS A 212 19.77 -11.90 7.32
CA LYS A 212 20.79 -11.09 8.01
C LYS A 212 20.20 -10.12 9.04
N TYR A 213 18.98 -9.63 8.80
CA TYR A 213 18.34 -8.57 9.61
C TYR A 213 16.90 -8.95 10.02
N PRO A 214 16.70 -10.07 10.73
CA PRO A 214 15.36 -10.57 11.06
C PRO A 214 14.53 -9.60 11.91
N ASP A 215 15.19 -8.84 12.79
CA ASP A 215 14.57 -7.88 13.72
C ASP A 215 14.54 -6.43 13.19
N SER A 216 14.80 -6.24 11.89
CA SER A 216 14.74 -4.91 11.27
C SER A 216 13.33 -4.31 11.30
N THR A 217 13.24 -2.99 11.36
CA THR A 217 11.99 -2.25 11.17
C THR A 217 11.37 -2.49 9.78
N HIS A 218 12.16 -2.90 8.79
CA HIS A 218 11.69 -3.19 7.43
C HIS A 218 11.38 -4.68 7.20
N THR A 219 11.44 -5.55 8.21
CA THR A 219 11.15 -6.99 8.03
C THR A 219 9.78 -7.25 7.41
N ALA A 220 8.75 -6.48 7.79
CA ALA A 220 7.42 -6.61 7.20
C ALA A 220 7.39 -6.18 5.72
N GLU A 221 8.01 -5.05 5.38
CA GLU A 221 8.10 -4.56 4.00
C GLU A 221 8.92 -5.51 3.12
N ALA A 222 10.05 -6.01 3.62
CA ALA A 222 10.90 -6.97 2.91
C ALA A 222 10.16 -8.28 2.58
N LYS A 223 9.29 -8.77 3.47
CA LYS A 223 8.44 -9.94 3.20
C LYS A 223 7.43 -9.68 2.08
N VAL A 224 6.83 -8.48 2.05
CA VAL A 224 5.91 -8.09 0.97
C VAL A 224 6.66 -7.98 -0.36
N LEU A 225 7.84 -7.36 -0.36
CA LEU A 225 8.69 -7.27 -1.55
C LEU A 225 9.15 -8.65 -2.03
N LEU A 226 9.50 -9.57 -1.13
CA LEU A 226 9.85 -10.95 -1.48
C LEU A 226 8.73 -11.63 -2.27
N VAL A 227 7.50 -11.59 -1.73
CA VAL A 227 6.32 -12.15 -2.41
C VAL A 227 6.14 -11.54 -3.80
N SER A 228 6.25 -10.21 -3.90
CA SER A 228 6.10 -9.49 -5.16
C SER A 228 7.20 -9.84 -6.17
N PHE A 229 8.47 -9.83 -5.76
CA PHE A 229 9.60 -10.16 -6.64
C PHE A 229 9.58 -11.62 -7.11
N GLN A 230 8.98 -12.53 -6.32
CA GLN A 230 8.77 -13.92 -6.74
C GLN A 230 7.68 -14.05 -7.80
N TYR A 231 6.60 -13.28 -7.74
CA TYR A 231 5.43 -13.46 -8.61
C TYR A 231 5.44 -12.57 -9.86
N GLU A 232 5.82 -11.30 -9.73
CA GLU A 232 5.59 -10.29 -10.77
C GLU A 232 6.29 -10.56 -12.12
N PRO A 233 7.49 -11.16 -12.18
CA PRO A 233 8.09 -11.56 -13.45
C PRO A 233 7.24 -12.57 -14.23
N TYR A 234 6.54 -13.48 -13.53
CA TYR A 234 5.68 -14.49 -14.15
C TYR A 234 4.36 -13.89 -14.59
N LYS A 235 3.78 -13.00 -13.77
CA LYS A 235 2.60 -12.22 -14.13
C LYS A 235 2.81 -11.35 -15.36
N GLN A 236 3.98 -10.73 -15.50
CA GLN A 236 4.32 -9.91 -16.68
C GLN A 236 4.51 -10.75 -17.95
N ARG A 237 5.04 -11.98 -17.83
CA ARG A 237 5.17 -12.90 -18.96
C ARG A 237 3.82 -13.45 -19.41
N ASP A 238 2.93 -13.72 -18.45
CA ASP A 238 1.56 -14.22 -18.67
C ASP A 238 1.51 -15.45 -19.61
N THR A 239 2.28 -16.49 -19.28
CA THR A 239 2.38 -17.73 -20.07
C THR A 239 2.10 -18.95 -19.21
N THR A 240 1.58 -20.01 -19.82
CA THR A 240 1.36 -21.31 -19.16
C THR A 240 2.64 -21.88 -18.54
N GLU A 241 3.75 -21.81 -19.27
CA GLU A 241 5.05 -22.30 -18.80
C GLU A 241 5.58 -21.44 -17.65
N GLY A 242 5.37 -20.12 -17.72
CA GLY A 242 5.78 -19.18 -16.68
C GLY A 242 5.05 -19.45 -15.37
N TYR A 243 3.73 -19.54 -15.38
CA TYR A 243 2.98 -19.83 -14.16
C TYR A 243 3.25 -21.23 -13.62
N SER A 244 3.46 -22.23 -14.48
CA SER A 244 3.88 -23.58 -14.05
C SER A 244 5.23 -23.55 -13.32
N GLU A 245 6.22 -22.80 -13.85
CA GLU A 245 7.50 -22.61 -13.18
C GLU A 245 7.34 -21.92 -11.83
N PHE A 246 6.54 -20.85 -11.75
CA PHE A 246 6.23 -20.14 -10.51
C PHE A 246 5.62 -21.06 -9.45
N LEU A 247 4.59 -21.83 -9.81
CA LEU A 247 3.91 -22.77 -8.92
C LEU A 247 4.85 -23.87 -8.39
N SER A 248 5.83 -24.28 -9.21
CA SER A 248 6.84 -25.24 -8.79
C SER A 248 7.93 -24.62 -7.91
N LYS A 249 8.35 -23.38 -8.20
CA LYS A 249 9.48 -22.72 -7.53
C LYS A 249 9.08 -22.08 -6.20
N TYR A 250 7.85 -21.58 -6.09
CA TYR A 250 7.35 -20.86 -4.92
C TYR A 250 5.96 -21.37 -4.48
N PRO A 251 5.85 -22.64 -4.03
CA PRO A 251 4.57 -23.25 -3.67
C PRO A 251 3.87 -22.59 -2.47
N ASP A 252 4.63 -21.90 -1.61
CA ASP A 252 4.09 -21.20 -0.43
C ASP A 252 3.79 -19.71 -0.68
N ASN A 253 3.99 -19.22 -1.91
CA ASN A 253 3.71 -17.82 -2.25
C ASN A 253 2.19 -17.59 -2.26
N PRO A 254 1.66 -16.53 -1.60
CA PRO A 254 0.22 -16.29 -1.51
C PRO A 254 -0.48 -16.07 -2.86
N ASN A 255 0.26 -15.81 -3.95
CA ASN A 255 -0.29 -15.68 -5.30
C ASN A 255 -0.41 -17.02 -6.06
N THR A 256 -0.15 -18.18 -5.43
CA THR A 256 -0.28 -19.49 -6.11
C THR A 256 -1.66 -19.76 -6.68
N ASP A 257 -2.73 -19.39 -5.98
CA ASP A 257 -4.09 -19.64 -6.48
C ASP A 257 -4.44 -18.70 -7.66
N GLU A 258 -4.02 -17.44 -7.60
CA GLU A 258 -4.15 -16.49 -8.71
C GLU A 258 -3.39 -16.96 -9.95
N ALA A 259 -2.13 -17.38 -9.77
CA ALA A 259 -1.29 -17.91 -10.84
C ALA A 259 -1.89 -19.18 -11.47
N ARG A 260 -2.43 -20.08 -10.65
CA ARG A 260 -3.09 -21.32 -11.13
C ARG A 260 -4.32 -21.00 -11.96
N ALA A 261 -5.21 -20.14 -11.44
CA ALA A 261 -6.41 -19.73 -12.17
C ALA A 261 -6.07 -19.08 -13.52
N ARG A 262 -5.06 -18.18 -13.54
CA ARG A 262 -4.63 -17.54 -14.78
C ARG A 262 -4.01 -18.54 -15.75
N MET A 263 -3.21 -19.49 -15.27
CA MET A 263 -2.65 -20.56 -16.09
C MET A 263 -3.76 -21.43 -16.72
N GLU A 264 -4.77 -21.82 -15.94
CA GLU A 264 -5.89 -22.64 -16.40
C GLU A 264 -6.73 -21.92 -17.46
N GLU A 265 -6.93 -20.61 -17.31
CA GLU A 265 -7.56 -19.76 -18.32
C GLU A 265 -6.73 -19.69 -19.61
N LEU A 266 -5.41 -19.49 -19.51
CA LEU A 266 -4.50 -19.47 -20.66
C LEU A 266 -4.44 -20.83 -21.37
N GLN A 267 -4.61 -21.94 -20.65
CA GLN A 267 -4.73 -23.27 -21.25
C GLN A 267 -6.00 -23.42 -22.07
N PHE A 268 -7.12 -22.85 -21.61
CA PHE A 268 -8.42 -23.01 -22.29
C PHE A 268 -8.64 -22.01 -23.43
N ALA A 269 -8.15 -20.78 -23.29
CA ALA A 269 -8.42 -19.69 -24.23
C ALA A 269 -8.15 -20.02 -25.71
N PRO A 270 -7.06 -20.70 -26.10
CA PRO A 270 -6.82 -21.06 -27.50
C PRO A 270 -7.88 -22.00 -28.07
N TYR A 271 -8.37 -22.95 -27.27
CA TYR A 271 -9.39 -23.91 -27.70
C TYR A 271 -10.76 -23.25 -27.83
N LYS A 272 -11.08 -22.34 -26.90
CA LYS A 272 -12.28 -21.50 -26.98
C LYS A 272 -12.27 -20.58 -28.20
N GLU A 273 -11.11 -20.02 -28.55
CA GLU A 273 -10.96 -19.18 -29.75
C GLU A 273 -11.06 -20.01 -31.04
N MET A 274 -10.44 -21.19 -31.10
CA MET A 274 -10.57 -22.09 -32.25
C MET A 274 -12.01 -22.57 -32.46
N ASN A 275 -12.71 -22.87 -31.36
CA ASN A 275 -14.10 -23.32 -31.35
C ASN A 275 -14.38 -24.46 -32.36
N THR A 276 -13.53 -25.49 -32.34
CA THR A 276 -13.65 -26.68 -33.20
C THR A 276 -13.84 -27.96 -32.39
N VAL A 277 -14.41 -28.98 -33.02
CA VAL A 277 -14.57 -30.32 -32.43
C VAL A 277 -13.20 -30.88 -32.02
N GLU A 278 -12.21 -30.80 -32.91
CA GLU A 278 -10.85 -31.30 -32.65
C GLU A 278 -10.17 -30.55 -31.51
N GLY A 279 -10.36 -29.22 -31.45
CA GLY A 279 -9.79 -28.37 -30.40
C GLY A 279 -10.32 -28.74 -29.01
N TYR A 280 -11.64 -28.81 -28.84
CA TYR A 280 -12.20 -29.18 -27.53
C TYR A 280 -11.91 -30.64 -27.16
N GLN A 281 -11.84 -31.56 -28.12
CA GLN A 281 -11.41 -32.94 -27.86
C GLN A 281 -9.97 -33.00 -27.32
N GLU A 282 -9.05 -32.23 -27.94
CA GLU A 282 -7.67 -32.13 -27.45
C GLU A 282 -7.62 -31.54 -26.04
N PHE A 283 -8.34 -30.45 -25.78
CA PHE A 283 -8.39 -29.81 -24.47
C PHE A 283 -8.90 -30.76 -23.38
N ILE A 284 -10.02 -31.44 -23.61
CA ILE A 284 -10.63 -32.40 -22.68
C ILE A 284 -9.68 -33.56 -22.37
N ALA A 285 -8.95 -34.04 -23.39
CA ALA A 285 -7.98 -35.12 -23.21
C ALA A 285 -6.72 -34.66 -22.46
N ARG A 286 -6.25 -33.43 -22.73
CA ARG A 286 -5.02 -32.89 -22.18
C ARG A 286 -5.17 -32.30 -20.78
N TYR A 287 -6.34 -31.77 -20.45
CA TYR A 287 -6.61 -31.04 -19.21
C TYR A 287 -7.89 -31.52 -18.51
N PRO A 288 -7.97 -32.81 -18.10
CA PRO A 288 -9.20 -33.39 -17.54
C PRO A 288 -9.65 -32.79 -16.20
N ASN A 289 -8.76 -32.09 -15.48
CA ASN A 289 -9.04 -31.46 -14.19
C ASN A 289 -9.12 -29.93 -14.28
N ASN A 290 -9.04 -29.35 -15.48
CA ASN A 290 -9.12 -27.90 -15.63
C ASN A 290 -10.57 -27.41 -15.36
N PRO A 291 -10.77 -26.28 -14.66
CA PRO A 291 -12.12 -25.79 -14.33
C PRO A 291 -13.04 -25.54 -15.54
N PHE A 292 -12.48 -25.35 -16.73
CA PHE A 292 -13.23 -25.16 -17.97
C PHE A 292 -13.60 -26.47 -18.69
N PHE A 293 -13.35 -27.64 -18.07
CA PHE A 293 -13.67 -28.95 -18.64
C PHE A 293 -15.14 -29.07 -19.07
N ASP A 294 -16.08 -28.74 -18.18
CA ASP A 294 -17.51 -28.85 -18.47
C ASP A 294 -17.97 -27.86 -19.54
N GLU A 295 -17.37 -26.66 -19.58
CA GLU A 295 -17.62 -25.67 -20.63
C GLU A 295 -17.16 -26.21 -21.98
N ALA A 296 -15.94 -26.73 -22.07
CA ALA A 296 -15.40 -27.34 -23.28
C ALA A 296 -16.22 -28.56 -23.74
N LYS A 297 -16.64 -29.41 -22.80
CA LYS A 297 -17.49 -30.58 -23.04
C LYS A 297 -18.84 -30.17 -23.64
N LYS A 298 -19.47 -29.14 -23.09
CA LYS A 298 -20.72 -28.59 -23.63
C LYS A 298 -20.52 -28.01 -25.04
N SER A 299 -19.49 -27.20 -25.26
CA SER A 299 -19.22 -26.62 -26.58
C SER A 299 -18.90 -27.69 -27.62
N LEU A 300 -18.19 -28.76 -27.23
CA LEU A 300 -17.97 -29.93 -28.08
C LEU A 300 -19.30 -30.59 -28.46
N ASP A 301 -20.18 -30.83 -27.49
CA ASP A 301 -21.45 -31.48 -27.72
C ASP A 301 -22.36 -30.66 -28.64
N ASP A 302 -22.40 -29.34 -28.43
CA ASP A 302 -23.13 -28.38 -29.28
C ASP A 302 -22.61 -28.42 -30.73
N LEU A 303 -21.29 -28.33 -30.92
CA LEU A 303 -20.67 -28.37 -32.26
C LEU A 303 -20.87 -29.71 -32.98
N GLN A 304 -20.87 -30.82 -32.24
CA GLN A 304 -21.15 -32.14 -32.81
C GLN A 304 -22.60 -32.30 -33.24
N TYR A 305 -23.54 -31.66 -32.54
CA TYR A 305 -24.97 -31.74 -32.82
C TYR A 305 -25.39 -30.82 -33.98
N GLN A 306 -24.80 -29.61 -34.08
CA GLN A 306 -25.20 -28.57 -35.03
C GLN A 306 -25.41 -29.07 -36.48
N PRO A 307 -24.51 -29.86 -37.11
CA PRO A 307 -24.71 -30.32 -38.49
C PRO A 307 -25.93 -31.21 -38.69
N TYR A 308 -26.35 -31.93 -37.65
CA TYR A 308 -27.53 -32.79 -37.68
C TYR A 308 -28.81 -31.98 -37.46
N GLN A 309 -28.74 -31.00 -36.55
CA GLN A 309 -29.82 -30.03 -36.33
C GLN A 309 -30.12 -29.22 -37.60
N GLU A 310 -29.10 -28.78 -38.33
CA GLU A 310 -29.27 -28.03 -39.58
C GLU A 310 -29.92 -28.85 -40.70
N ARG A 311 -29.62 -30.16 -40.76
CA ARG A 311 -30.24 -31.07 -41.73
C ARG A 311 -31.67 -31.45 -41.35
N ASN A 312 -31.92 -31.59 -40.05
CA ASN A 312 -33.23 -31.91 -39.46
C ASN A 312 -33.98 -33.03 -40.19
N THR A 313 -33.34 -34.20 -40.37
CA THR A 313 -33.99 -35.40 -40.90
C THR A 313 -33.85 -36.58 -39.95
N ALA A 314 -34.81 -37.50 -39.97
CA ALA A 314 -34.79 -38.69 -39.11
C ALA A 314 -33.52 -39.53 -39.32
N GLU A 315 -33.06 -39.69 -40.57
CA GLU A 315 -31.87 -40.47 -40.90
C GLU A 315 -30.60 -39.84 -40.31
N GLN A 316 -30.52 -38.50 -40.34
CA GLN A 316 -29.37 -37.78 -39.80
C GLN A 316 -29.34 -37.86 -38.27
N TYR A 317 -30.48 -37.71 -37.61
CA TYR A 317 -30.55 -37.93 -36.16
C TYR A 317 -30.23 -39.38 -35.77
N ALA A 318 -30.66 -40.38 -36.54
CA ALA A 318 -30.26 -41.77 -36.30
C ALA A 318 -28.73 -41.96 -36.39
N VAL A 319 -28.07 -41.33 -37.37
CA VAL A 319 -26.60 -41.32 -37.48
C VAL A 319 -25.96 -40.63 -36.28
N PHE A 320 -26.50 -39.49 -35.85
CA PHE A 320 -26.02 -38.75 -34.68
C PHE A 320 -26.10 -39.58 -33.40
N LEU A 321 -27.27 -40.15 -33.09
CA LEU A 321 -27.49 -40.97 -31.88
C LEU A 321 -26.59 -42.20 -31.83
N LYS A 322 -26.31 -42.79 -32.99
CA LYS A 322 -25.36 -43.90 -33.10
C LYS A 322 -23.92 -43.46 -32.86
N LYS A 323 -23.55 -42.27 -33.34
CA LYS A 323 -22.17 -41.77 -33.27
C LYS A 323 -21.85 -41.15 -31.90
N TYR A 324 -22.83 -40.50 -31.26
CA TYR A 324 -22.66 -39.76 -30.01
C TYR A 324 -23.80 -40.06 -29.03
N PRO A 325 -23.89 -41.30 -28.51
CA PRO A 325 -24.98 -41.70 -27.60
C PRO A 325 -25.00 -40.93 -26.29
N ASP A 326 -23.84 -40.46 -25.81
CA ASP A 326 -23.69 -39.73 -24.54
C ASP A 326 -23.67 -38.20 -24.72
N ASN A 327 -23.95 -37.70 -25.92
CA ASN A 327 -23.97 -36.26 -26.18
C ASN A 327 -25.17 -35.61 -25.47
N LEU A 328 -24.97 -34.39 -24.95
CA LEU A 328 -25.99 -33.60 -24.28
C LEU A 328 -27.32 -33.51 -25.05
N HIS A 329 -27.27 -33.50 -26.39
CA HIS A 329 -28.45 -33.38 -27.27
C HIS A 329 -29.07 -34.72 -27.68
N ALA A 330 -28.55 -35.86 -27.26
CA ALA A 330 -29.03 -37.18 -27.67
C ALA A 330 -30.52 -37.38 -27.36
N GLY A 331 -30.99 -37.00 -26.17
CA GLY A 331 -32.41 -37.10 -25.83
C GLY A 331 -33.30 -36.28 -26.77
N GLY A 332 -32.97 -35.00 -26.98
CA GLY A 332 -33.72 -34.12 -27.87
C GLY A 332 -33.69 -34.56 -29.34
N ALA A 333 -32.54 -35.05 -29.80
CA ALA A 333 -32.39 -35.61 -31.14
C ALA A 333 -33.27 -36.85 -31.35
N LYS A 334 -33.42 -37.72 -30.34
CA LYS A 334 -34.32 -38.89 -30.41
C LYS A 334 -35.78 -38.47 -30.50
N THR A 335 -36.21 -37.51 -29.68
CA THR A 335 -37.57 -36.96 -29.77
C THR A 335 -37.84 -36.37 -31.14
N ARG A 336 -36.93 -35.53 -31.66
CA ARG A 336 -37.12 -34.92 -32.97
C ARG A 336 -37.11 -35.94 -34.11
N MET A 337 -36.27 -36.97 -34.01
CA MET A 337 -36.26 -38.08 -34.96
C MET A 337 -37.61 -38.82 -34.97
N ASP A 338 -38.15 -39.12 -33.79
CA ASP A 338 -39.41 -39.85 -33.67
C ASP A 338 -40.59 -39.06 -34.24
N GLU A 339 -40.64 -37.75 -33.96
CA GLU A 339 -41.61 -36.82 -34.56
C GLU A 339 -41.52 -36.83 -36.09
N LEU A 340 -40.31 -36.66 -36.65
CA LEU A 340 -40.09 -36.63 -38.11
C LEU A 340 -40.45 -37.94 -38.80
N GLN A 341 -40.33 -39.08 -38.11
CA GLN A 341 -40.77 -40.38 -38.63
C GLN A 341 -42.29 -40.52 -38.61
N TYR A 342 -42.96 -39.94 -37.62
CA TYR A 342 -44.40 -40.06 -37.44
C TYR A 342 -45.20 -39.05 -38.28
N GLU A 343 -44.69 -37.82 -38.47
CA GLU A 343 -45.33 -36.73 -39.20
C GLU A 343 -45.94 -37.17 -40.56
N PRO A 344 -45.23 -37.90 -41.46
CA PRO A 344 -45.80 -38.32 -42.74
C PRO A 344 -47.02 -39.24 -42.62
N PHE A 345 -47.03 -40.14 -41.64
CA PHE A 345 -48.14 -41.07 -41.40
C PHE A 345 -49.32 -40.37 -40.74
N LYS A 346 -49.03 -39.44 -39.83
CA LYS A 346 -50.02 -38.55 -39.24
C LYS A 346 -50.71 -37.68 -40.30
N GLU A 347 -49.98 -37.21 -41.30
CA GLU A 347 -50.54 -36.45 -42.42
C GLU A 347 -51.39 -37.33 -43.36
N MET A 348 -50.96 -38.57 -43.61
CA MET A 348 -51.76 -39.54 -44.39
C MET A 348 -53.08 -39.90 -43.69
N ASN A 349 -53.03 -40.07 -42.37
CA ASN A 349 -54.17 -40.37 -41.50
C ASN A 349 -55.05 -41.54 -42.00
N THR A 350 -54.41 -42.66 -42.35
CA THR A 350 -55.07 -43.91 -42.77
C THR A 350 -54.64 -45.07 -41.87
N ILE A 351 -55.52 -46.08 -41.74
CA ILE A 351 -55.20 -47.31 -40.99
C ILE A 351 -53.92 -47.94 -41.56
N ASP A 352 -53.89 -48.23 -42.88
CA ASP A 352 -52.71 -48.80 -43.56
C ASP A 352 -51.42 -48.00 -43.30
N GLY A 353 -51.50 -46.66 -43.27
CA GLY A 353 -50.35 -45.80 -43.01
C GLY A 353 -49.83 -45.93 -41.57
N TYR A 354 -50.72 -45.91 -40.58
CA TYR A 354 -50.32 -46.12 -39.19
C TYR A 354 -49.84 -47.55 -38.92
N GLU A 355 -50.40 -48.57 -39.59
CA GLU A 355 -49.89 -49.94 -39.53
C GLU A 355 -48.48 -50.05 -40.10
N GLU A 356 -48.21 -49.42 -41.24
CA GLU A 356 -46.87 -49.34 -41.84
C GLU A 356 -45.87 -48.64 -40.90
N PHE A 357 -46.30 -47.56 -40.24
CA PHE A 357 -45.51 -46.85 -39.24
C PHE A 357 -45.11 -47.75 -38.07
N ILE A 358 -46.10 -48.43 -37.45
CA ILE A 358 -45.85 -49.32 -36.31
C ILE A 358 -44.92 -50.47 -36.70
N ALA A 359 -45.09 -51.02 -37.91
CA ALA A 359 -44.22 -52.08 -38.43
C ALA A 359 -42.78 -51.58 -38.70
N SER A 360 -42.63 -50.36 -39.21
CA SER A 360 -41.34 -49.78 -39.58
C SER A 360 -40.57 -49.21 -38.40
N TYR A 361 -41.28 -48.72 -37.37
CA TYR A 361 -40.72 -48.02 -36.22
C TYR A 361 -41.33 -48.48 -34.89
N PRO A 362 -41.19 -49.76 -34.52
CA PRO A 362 -41.85 -50.34 -33.35
C PRO A 362 -41.42 -49.73 -32.00
N GLU A 363 -40.26 -49.07 -31.95
CA GLU A 363 -39.70 -48.42 -30.74
C GLU A 363 -39.88 -46.88 -30.76
N ASN A 364 -40.71 -46.36 -31.67
CA ASN A 364 -41.01 -44.93 -31.74
C ASN A 364 -42.00 -44.54 -30.65
N THR A 365 -41.81 -43.36 -30.04
CA THR A 365 -42.67 -42.88 -28.95
C THR A 365 -44.14 -42.69 -29.35
N HIS A 366 -44.45 -42.56 -30.64
CA HIS A 366 -45.80 -42.39 -31.16
C HIS A 366 -46.52 -43.71 -31.53
N VAL A 367 -45.92 -44.89 -31.29
CA VAL A 367 -46.58 -46.18 -31.58
C VAL A 367 -47.91 -46.34 -30.86
N GLU A 368 -47.98 -45.92 -29.59
CA GLU A 368 -49.23 -45.94 -28.82
C GLU A 368 -50.25 -44.96 -29.40
N GLU A 369 -49.84 -43.72 -29.71
CA GLU A 369 -50.70 -42.73 -30.37
C GLU A 369 -51.26 -43.25 -31.70
N ALA A 370 -50.40 -43.83 -32.55
CA ALA A 370 -50.79 -44.40 -33.82
C ALA A 370 -51.79 -45.57 -33.66
N THR A 371 -51.57 -46.45 -32.68
CA THR A 371 -52.50 -47.54 -32.34
C THR A 371 -53.86 -46.99 -31.95
N PHE A 372 -53.88 -45.89 -31.19
CA PHE A 372 -55.10 -45.26 -30.74
C PHE A 372 -55.87 -44.66 -31.92
N VAL A 373 -55.16 -43.99 -32.83
CA VAL A 373 -55.78 -43.44 -34.04
C VAL A 373 -56.30 -44.54 -34.96
N ILE A 374 -55.62 -45.69 -35.08
CA ILE A 374 -56.16 -46.85 -35.82
C ILE A 374 -57.50 -47.26 -35.22
N GLU A 375 -57.56 -47.44 -33.90
CA GLU A 375 -58.79 -47.87 -33.23
C GLU A 375 -59.93 -46.87 -33.40
N ASP A 376 -59.64 -45.57 -33.35
CA ASP A 376 -60.60 -44.49 -33.62
C ASP A 376 -61.09 -44.55 -35.09
N LEU A 377 -60.19 -44.75 -36.06
CA LEU A 377 -60.50 -44.85 -37.49
C LEU A 377 -61.31 -46.13 -37.83
N GLU A 378 -61.03 -47.25 -37.15
CA GLU A 378 -61.79 -48.50 -37.28
C GLU A 378 -63.23 -48.34 -36.78
N TYR A 379 -63.42 -47.60 -35.69
CA TYR A 379 -64.73 -47.41 -35.07
C TYR A 379 -65.60 -46.38 -35.81
N ALA A 380 -65.00 -45.31 -36.34
CA ALA A 380 -65.68 -44.20 -37.01
C ALA A 380 -66.81 -44.60 -38.00
N PRO A 381 -66.63 -45.55 -38.94
CA PRO A 381 -67.70 -45.94 -39.86
C PRO A 381 -68.89 -46.63 -39.17
N PHE A 382 -68.66 -47.37 -38.08
CA PHE A 382 -69.72 -48.03 -37.33
C PHE A 382 -70.46 -47.06 -36.41
N GLU A 383 -69.73 -46.10 -35.84
CA GLU A 383 -70.32 -44.99 -35.08
C GLU A 383 -71.22 -44.12 -35.97
N GLU A 384 -70.77 -43.81 -37.19
CA GLU A 384 -71.52 -43.01 -38.17
C GLU A 384 -72.80 -43.73 -38.65
N ASP A 385 -72.73 -45.04 -38.91
CA ASP A 385 -73.92 -45.86 -39.24
C ASP A 385 -74.87 -45.95 -38.04
N GLY A 386 -74.32 -46.24 -36.86
CA GLY A 386 -75.04 -46.26 -35.58
C GLY A 386 -76.16 -47.30 -35.48
N SER A 387 -76.37 -48.16 -36.49
CA SER A 387 -77.38 -49.21 -36.42
C SER A 387 -76.98 -50.31 -35.45
N ARG A 388 -77.99 -51.00 -34.88
CA ARG A 388 -77.78 -52.20 -34.06
C ARG A 388 -76.82 -53.18 -34.74
N LYS A 389 -77.02 -53.43 -36.04
CA LYS A 389 -76.19 -54.35 -36.80
C LYS A 389 -74.75 -53.85 -36.94
N ALA A 390 -74.53 -52.57 -37.26
CA ALA A 390 -73.18 -52.02 -37.37
C ALA A 390 -72.42 -52.12 -36.02
N LEU A 391 -73.07 -51.80 -34.91
CA LEU A 391 -72.46 -51.91 -33.58
C LEU A 391 -72.18 -53.37 -33.17
N GLU A 392 -73.08 -54.29 -33.50
CA GLU A 392 -72.86 -55.74 -33.31
C GLU A 392 -71.68 -56.25 -34.17
N ASP A 393 -71.65 -55.89 -35.46
CA ASP A 393 -70.58 -56.23 -36.40
C ASP A 393 -69.22 -55.67 -35.93
N PHE A 394 -69.19 -54.45 -35.36
CA PHE A 394 -67.97 -53.88 -34.77
C PHE A 394 -67.46 -54.66 -33.56
N ILE A 395 -68.35 -54.96 -32.60
CA ILE A 395 -67.98 -55.72 -31.38
C ILE A 395 -67.48 -57.12 -31.74
N GLU A 396 -68.05 -57.73 -32.78
CA GLU A 396 -67.63 -59.06 -33.27
C GLU A 396 -66.27 -59.02 -33.98
N ASN A 397 -66.05 -58.03 -34.87
CA ASN A 397 -64.84 -57.97 -35.69
C ASN A 397 -63.64 -57.32 -34.98
N PHE A 398 -63.88 -56.43 -34.01
CA PHE A 398 -62.84 -55.69 -33.28
C PHE A 398 -62.96 -55.85 -31.75
N PRO A 399 -62.93 -57.08 -31.23
CA PRO A 399 -63.27 -57.36 -29.83
C PRO A 399 -62.32 -56.75 -28.79
N THR A 400 -61.14 -56.29 -29.22
CA THR A 400 -60.09 -55.70 -28.37
C THR A 400 -59.92 -54.18 -28.53
N ASN A 401 -60.65 -53.55 -29.46
CA ASN A 401 -60.57 -52.12 -29.72
C ASN A 401 -61.12 -51.31 -28.52
N ARG A 402 -60.53 -50.13 -28.20
CA ARG A 402 -60.96 -49.29 -27.06
C ARG A 402 -62.45 -48.96 -27.07
N HIS A 403 -63.05 -48.81 -28.25
CA HIS A 403 -64.43 -48.35 -28.40
C HIS A 403 -65.47 -49.45 -28.23
N VAL A 404 -65.06 -50.69 -27.95
CA VAL A 404 -66.02 -51.80 -27.72
C VAL A 404 -67.01 -51.48 -26.61
N GLN A 405 -66.60 -50.77 -25.55
CA GLN A 405 -67.54 -50.37 -24.48
C GLN A 405 -68.48 -49.23 -24.92
N ASP A 406 -67.99 -48.32 -25.75
CA ASP A 406 -68.80 -47.23 -26.32
C ASP A 406 -69.89 -47.83 -27.23
N ALA A 407 -69.52 -48.76 -28.10
CA ALA A 407 -70.44 -49.48 -28.98
C ALA A 407 -71.50 -50.28 -28.19
N ARG A 408 -71.11 -50.98 -27.12
CA ARG A 408 -72.04 -51.69 -26.22
C ARG A 408 -73.02 -50.74 -25.55
N THR A 409 -72.55 -49.58 -25.13
CA THR A 409 -73.37 -48.55 -24.50
C THR A 409 -74.38 -47.98 -25.49
N ALA A 410 -73.95 -47.68 -26.72
CA ALA A 410 -74.83 -47.24 -27.80
C ALA A 410 -75.91 -48.30 -28.13
N LEU A 411 -75.53 -49.58 -28.19
CA LEU A 411 -76.43 -50.70 -28.45
C LEU A 411 -77.53 -50.84 -27.37
N GLN A 412 -77.16 -50.74 -26.09
CA GLN A 412 -78.12 -50.72 -24.98
C GLN A 412 -79.09 -49.53 -25.06
N GLY A 413 -78.60 -48.36 -25.50
CA GLY A 413 -79.43 -47.19 -25.75
C GLY A 413 -80.50 -47.44 -26.83
N LEU A 414 -80.12 -48.12 -27.93
CA LEU A 414 -81.06 -48.51 -28.99
C LEU A 414 -82.09 -49.52 -28.52
N GLU A 415 -81.72 -50.46 -27.64
CA GLU A 415 -82.63 -51.43 -27.02
C GLU A 415 -83.64 -50.76 -26.07
N ALA A 416 -83.18 -49.83 -25.24
CA ALA A 416 -84.05 -49.08 -24.34
C ALA A 416 -85.03 -48.15 -25.08
N ALA A 417 -84.70 -47.72 -26.30
CA ALA A 417 -85.54 -46.89 -27.15
C ALA A 417 -86.59 -47.68 -27.95
N GLN A 418 -86.51 -49.02 -28.01
CA GLN A 418 -87.55 -49.84 -28.62
C GLN A 418 -88.76 -49.96 -27.67
N PRO A 419 -89.98 -49.57 -28.09
CA PRO A 419 -91.15 -49.68 -27.23
C PRO A 419 -91.40 -51.16 -26.90
N ALA A 420 -91.55 -51.45 -25.60
CA ALA A 420 -91.85 -52.79 -25.11
C ALA A 420 -93.01 -53.40 -25.93
N PRO A 421 -92.89 -54.66 -26.39
CA PRO A 421 -93.97 -55.30 -27.13
C PRO A 421 -95.23 -55.28 -26.26
N ALA A 422 -96.31 -54.73 -26.83
CA ALA A 422 -97.61 -54.64 -26.19
C ALA A 422 -98.01 -56.03 -25.68
N GLY A 423 -97.92 -56.21 -24.37
CA GLY A 423 -98.33 -57.45 -23.71
C GLY A 423 -99.82 -57.66 -23.91
N THR A 424 -100.18 -58.67 -24.71
CA THR A 424 -101.51 -59.27 -24.70
C THR A 424 -101.62 -60.17 -23.47
N THR A 425 -102.07 -59.60 -22.35
CA THR A 425 -102.75 -60.37 -21.30
C THR A 425 -104.14 -60.75 -21.80
N GLN A 426 -104.44 -62.05 -21.65
CA GLN A 426 -105.65 -62.76 -22.08
C GLN A 426 -106.96 -62.15 -21.60
#